data_AF-A0AAC8Z2V5-F1
#
_entry.id   AF-A0AAC8Z2V5-F1
#
_cell.length_a   1.000
_cell.length_b   1.000
_cell.length_c   1.000
_cell.angle_alpha   90.00
_cell.angle_beta   90.00
_cell.angle_gamma   90.00
#
_symmetry.space_group_name_H-M   'P 1'
#
loop_
_entity.id
_entity.type
_entity.pdbx_description
1 polymer ?
#
loop_
_entity_poly.entity_id
_entity_poly.type
_entity_poly.pdbx_seq_one_letter_code
_entity_poly.pdbx_strand_id
1 'polypeptide(L)'
;MSQLICWLLVGLVHLIPALALFRPALITRLYGVQPDSPVFVLMHHRAALFFAVLVACVWAAFDPGGRKLATLLAAVSMLSFLLLYQSYGRPAQLGTIALVDLVGLIPLAWAGWHAFQQ
;
A
#
# COMPACT_ATOMS: atom_id res chain seq x y z
N MET A 1 -18.45 9.97 -8.91
CA MET A 1 -18.07 10.19 -7.49
C MET A 1 -17.58 8.92 -6.79
N SER A 2 -18.17 7.75 -7.05
CA SER A 2 -17.74 6.47 -6.47
C SER A 2 -16.27 6.10 -6.75
N GLN A 3 -15.78 6.30 -7.99
CA GLN A 3 -14.36 6.08 -8.36
C GLN A 3 -13.38 6.88 -7.51
N LEU A 4 -13.65 8.17 -7.32
CA LEU A 4 -12.81 9.05 -6.51
C LEU A 4 -12.70 8.52 -5.08
N ILE A 5 -13.82 8.15 -4.45
CA ILE A 5 -13.83 7.63 -3.08
C ILE A 5 -13.04 6.32 -3.00
N CYS A 6 -13.23 5.38 -3.93
CA CYS A 6 -12.50 4.13 -3.92
C CYS A 6 -10.99 4.33 -4.06
N TRP A 7 -10.54 5.20 -4.96
CA TRP A 7 -9.12 5.51 -5.12
C TRP A 7 -8.50 6.15 -3.87
N LEU A 8 -9.24 7.05 -3.20
CA LEU A 8 -8.79 7.63 -1.93
C LEU A 8 -8.74 6.58 -0.81
N LEU A 9 -9.70 5.65 -0.74
CA LEU A 9 -9.68 4.55 0.23
C LEU A 9 -8.47 3.62 0.02
N VAL A 10 -8.16 3.27 -1.24
CA VAL A 10 -6.96 2.48 -1.56
C VAL A 10 -5.68 3.28 -1.22
N GLY A 11 -5.66 4.58 -1.49
CA GLY A 11 -4.55 5.44 -1.06
C GLY A 11 -4.35 5.42 0.46
N LEU A 12 -5.43 5.50 1.24
CA LEU A 12 -5.38 5.49 2.70
C LEU A 12 -4.73 4.22 3.28
N VAL A 13 -4.92 3.06 2.64
CA VAL A 13 -4.23 1.81 3.01
C VAL A 13 -2.70 1.97 2.98
N HIS A 14 -2.18 2.70 1.98
CA HIS A 14 -0.75 2.90 1.77
C HIS A 14 -0.19 4.11 2.54
N LEU A 15 -1.05 4.91 3.18
CA LEU A 15 -0.65 6.16 3.82
C LEU A 15 0.30 5.95 5.01
N ILE A 16 -0.04 5.05 5.93
CA ILE A 16 0.77 4.78 7.13
C ILE A 16 2.20 4.33 6.75
N PRO A 17 2.40 3.31 5.89
CA PRO A 17 3.74 2.91 5.50
C PRO A 17 4.45 3.97 4.65
N ALA A 18 3.74 4.78 3.85
CA ALA A 18 4.32 5.90 3.13
C ALA A 18 4.87 7.00 4.07
N LEU A 19 4.18 7.29 5.17
CA LEU A 19 4.62 8.29 6.16
C LEU A 19 5.97 7.95 6.79
N ALA A 20 6.33 6.67 6.84
CA ALA A 20 7.64 6.24 7.35
C ALA A 20 8.82 6.79 6.53
N LEU A 21 8.60 7.20 5.28
CA LEU A 21 9.60 7.88 4.46
C LEU A 21 10.05 9.20 5.08
N PHE A 22 9.10 9.96 5.63
CA PHE A 22 9.34 11.28 6.23
C PHE A 22 9.49 11.22 7.75
N ARG A 23 9.02 10.13 8.38
CA ARG A 23 9.07 9.88 9.83
C ARG A 23 9.69 8.50 10.09
N PRO A 24 11.03 8.37 10.02
CA PRO A 24 11.70 7.06 10.07
C PRO A 24 11.51 6.32 11.40
N ALA A 25 11.24 7.05 12.49
CA ALA A 25 10.86 6.47 13.78
C ALA A 25 9.62 5.54 13.71
N LEU A 26 8.76 5.71 12.70
CA LEU A 26 7.66 4.79 12.43
C LEU A 26 8.14 3.39 12.03
N ILE A 27 9.33 3.25 11.43
CA ILE A 27 9.87 1.94 11.05
C ILE A 27 10.15 1.12 12.30
N THR A 28 10.81 1.71 13.29
CA THR A 28 11.07 1.04 14.58
C THR A 28 9.76 0.74 15.31
N ARG A 29 8.79 1.68 15.31
CA ARG A 29 7.50 1.49 15.99
C ARG A 29 6.63 0.41 15.35
N LEU A 30 6.55 0.38 14.02
CA LEU A 30 5.65 -0.50 13.26
C LEU A 30 6.26 -1.89 13.03
N TYR A 31 7.59 -1.96 12.86
CA TYR A 31 8.28 -3.19 12.45
C TYR A 31 9.33 -3.67 13.45
N GLY A 32 9.61 -2.93 14.52
CA GLY A 32 10.62 -3.31 15.52
C GLY A 32 12.07 -3.28 15.02
N VAL A 33 12.33 -2.65 13.88
CA VAL A 33 13.66 -2.61 13.26
C VAL A 33 14.47 -1.46 13.85
N GLN A 34 15.69 -1.77 14.30
CA GLN A 34 16.60 -0.79 14.90
C GLN A 34 17.28 0.09 13.83
N PRO A 35 17.49 1.40 14.08
CA PRO A 35 18.03 2.33 13.08
C PRO A 35 19.44 2.01 12.55
N ASP A 36 20.24 1.27 13.30
CA ASP A 36 21.61 0.86 12.97
C ASP A 36 21.67 -0.40 12.08
N SER A 37 20.53 -1.07 11.88
CA SER A 37 20.46 -2.27 11.05
C SER A 37 20.43 -1.92 9.56
N PRO A 38 21.15 -2.66 8.68
CA PRO A 38 20.96 -2.56 7.23
C PRO A 38 19.50 -2.76 6.79
N VAL A 39 18.71 -3.54 7.53
CA VAL A 39 17.28 -3.76 7.27
C VAL A 39 16.48 -2.46 7.43
N PHE A 40 16.90 -1.56 8.31
CA PHE A 40 16.22 -0.29 8.51
C PHE A 40 16.24 0.55 7.24
N VAL A 41 17.40 0.63 6.58
CA VAL A 41 17.56 1.35 5.31
C VAL A 41 16.65 0.77 4.23
N LEU A 42 16.56 -0.57 4.14
CA LEU A 42 15.67 -1.23 3.19
C LEU A 42 14.19 -0.95 3.49
N MET A 43 13.79 -0.92 4.77
CA MET A 43 12.43 -0.58 5.19
C MET A 43 12.09 0.89 4.93
N HIS A 44 13.07 1.79 5.07
CA HIS A 44 12.92 3.20 4.73
C HIS A 44 12.79 3.40 3.22
N HIS A 45 13.60 2.70 2.42
CA HIS A 45 13.44 2.68 0.97
C HIS A 45 12.08 2.11 0.55
N ARG A 46 11.60 1.05 1.23
CA ARG A 46 10.26 0.49 1.00
C ARG A 46 9.16 1.52 1.28
N ALA A 47 9.33 2.40 2.26
CA ALA A 47 8.40 3.50 2.51
C ALA A 47 8.30 4.47 1.31
N ALA A 48 9.40 4.67 0.56
CA ALA A 48 9.36 5.44 -0.69
C ALA A 48 8.50 4.78 -1.77
N LEU A 49 8.54 3.45 -1.88
CA LEU A 49 7.68 2.72 -2.81
C LEU A 49 6.20 2.84 -2.40
N PHE A 50 5.89 2.73 -1.11
CA PHE A 50 4.53 2.98 -0.61
C PHE A 50 4.05 4.41 -0.91
N PHE A 51 4.94 5.40 -0.78
CA PHE A 51 4.64 6.78 -1.14
C PHE A 51 4.33 6.93 -2.64
N ALA A 52 5.09 6.26 -3.52
CA ALA A 52 4.81 6.24 -4.96
C ALA A 52 3.43 5.63 -5.27
N VAL A 53 3.07 4.52 -4.61
CA VAL A 53 1.74 3.90 -4.77
C VAL A 53 0.63 4.82 -4.27
N LEU A 54 0.83 5.48 -3.11
CA LEU A 54 -0.11 6.48 -2.58
C LEU A 54 -0.35 7.61 -3.59
N VAL A 55 0.72 8.19 -4.14
CA VAL A 55 0.63 9.25 -5.15
C VAL A 55 -0.12 8.77 -6.39
N ALA A 56 0.16 7.55 -6.87
CA ALA A 56 -0.53 6.98 -8.01
C ALA A 56 -2.03 6.80 -7.76
N CYS A 57 -2.43 6.35 -6.56
CA CYS A 57 -3.84 6.22 -6.18
C CYS A 57 -4.55 7.58 -6.10
N VAL A 58 -3.91 8.58 -5.48
CA VAL A 58 -4.45 9.94 -5.40
C VAL A 58 -4.58 10.54 -6.80
N TRP A 59 -3.58 10.38 -7.66
CA TRP A 59 -3.64 10.83 -9.05
C TRP A 59 -4.79 10.18 -9.83
N ALA A 60 -4.94 8.85 -9.73
CA ALA A 60 -5.99 8.08 -10.38
C ALA A 60 -7.42 8.47 -9.93
N ALA A 61 -7.56 9.06 -8.75
CA ALA A 61 -8.82 9.61 -8.27
C ALA A 61 -9.32 10.77 -9.14
N PHE A 62 -8.41 11.59 -9.66
CA PHE A 62 -8.71 12.80 -10.43
C PHE A 62 -8.49 12.64 -11.94
N ASP A 63 -7.52 11.84 -12.35
CA ASP A 63 -7.18 11.62 -13.75
C ASP A 63 -7.44 10.15 -14.16
N PRO A 64 -8.41 9.89 -15.06
CA PRO A 64 -8.68 8.56 -15.58
C PRO A 64 -7.49 7.88 -16.27
N GLY A 65 -6.59 8.66 -16.88
CA GLY A 65 -5.44 8.13 -17.62
C GLY A 65 -4.50 7.27 -16.76
N GLY A 66 -4.36 7.60 -15.48
CA GLY A 66 -3.50 6.88 -14.53
C GLY A 66 -4.10 5.62 -13.89
N ARG A 67 -5.41 5.37 -14.05
CA ARG A 67 -6.12 4.35 -13.25
C ARG A 67 -5.65 2.92 -13.50
N LYS A 68 -5.36 2.56 -14.75
CA LYS A 68 -4.89 1.21 -15.11
C LYS A 68 -3.54 0.92 -14.43
N LEU A 69 -2.60 1.86 -14.49
CA LEU A 69 -1.30 1.73 -13.84
C LEU A 69 -1.44 1.72 -12.30
N ALA A 70 -2.23 2.63 -11.73
CA ALA A 70 -2.46 2.67 -10.28
C ALA A 70 -3.09 1.37 -9.76
N THR A 71 -3.98 0.75 -10.54
CA THR A 71 -4.56 -0.57 -10.22
C THR A 71 -3.47 -1.62 -10.10
N LEU A 72 -2.58 -1.71 -11.09
CA LEU A 72 -1.50 -2.69 -11.09
C LEU A 72 -0.53 -2.46 -9.93
N LEU A 73 -0.14 -1.21 -9.66
CA LEU A 73 0.77 -0.88 -8.57
C LEU A 73 0.20 -1.24 -7.20
N ALA A 74 -1.05 -0.85 -6.92
CA ALA A 74 -1.72 -1.19 -5.66
C ALA A 74 -1.94 -2.70 -5.52
N ALA A 75 -2.37 -3.37 -6.59
CA ALA A 75 -2.60 -4.82 -6.57
C ALA A 75 -1.31 -5.60 -6.32
N VAL A 76 -0.21 -5.24 -7.01
CA VAL A 76 1.11 -5.85 -6.78
C VAL A 76 1.54 -5.62 -5.34
N SER A 77 1.37 -4.40 -4.79
CA SER A 77 1.75 -4.09 -3.41
C SER A 77 1.01 -4.98 -2.40
N MET A 78 -0.31 -5.02 -2.47
CA MET A 78 -1.15 -5.68 -1.46
C MET A 78 -1.14 -7.20 -1.62
N LEU A 79 -1.26 -7.72 -2.85
CA LEU A 79 -1.29 -9.16 -3.10
C LEU A 79 0.06 -9.81 -2.81
N SER A 80 1.18 -9.17 -3.19
CA SER A 80 2.50 -9.72 -2.87
C SER A 80 2.71 -9.79 -1.36
N PHE A 81 2.32 -8.76 -0.61
CA PHE A 81 2.41 -8.78 0.84
C PHE A 81 1.55 -9.88 1.46
N LEU A 82 0.29 -10.04 1.05
CA LEU A 82 -0.61 -11.07 1.58
C LEU A 82 -0.10 -12.49 1.29
N LEU A 83 0.42 -12.74 0.08
CA LEU A 83 1.00 -14.02 -0.30
C LEU A 83 2.26 -14.34 0.54
N LEU A 84 3.14 -13.35 0.72
CA LEU A 84 4.34 -13.51 1.57
C LEU A 84 3.96 -13.68 3.04
N TYR A 85 3.01 -12.90 3.55
CA TYR A 85 2.52 -13.03 4.92
C TYR A 85 2.02 -14.45 5.20
N GLN A 86 1.32 -15.05 4.22
CA GLN A 86 0.90 -16.43 4.29
C GLN A 86 2.08 -17.42 4.25
N SER A 87 3.03 -17.23 3.33
CA SER A 87 4.16 -18.16 3.14
C SER A 87 5.12 -18.17 4.34
N TYR A 88 5.24 -17.06 5.06
CA TYR A 88 6.08 -16.92 6.25
C TYR A 88 5.34 -17.22 7.56
N GLY A 89 4.20 -17.92 7.50
CA GLY A 89 3.52 -18.44 8.70
C GLY A 89 2.70 -17.42 9.48
N ARG A 90 2.27 -16.30 8.85
CA ARG A 90 1.38 -15.29 9.43
C ARG A 90 1.89 -14.69 10.76
N PRO A 91 3.06 -14.03 10.76
CA PRO A 91 3.62 -13.43 11.99
C PRO A 91 2.65 -12.42 12.62
N ALA A 92 2.34 -12.59 13.91
CA ALA A 92 1.31 -11.82 14.60
C ALA A 92 1.51 -10.29 14.52
N GLN A 93 2.76 -9.83 14.49
CA GLN A 93 3.12 -8.41 14.39
C GLN A 93 2.62 -7.75 13.09
N LEU A 94 2.41 -8.54 12.03
CA LEU A 94 1.97 -8.06 10.72
C LEU A 94 0.46 -8.28 10.48
N GLY A 95 -0.27 -8.86 11.44
CA GLY A 95 -1.68 -9.22 11.28
C GLY A 95 -2.58 -8.04 10.98
N THR A 96 -2.37 -6.90 11.64
CA THR A 96 -3.14 -5.66 11.36
C THR A 96 -2.90 -5.18 9.94
N ILE A 97 -1.66 -5.21 9.45
CA ILE A 97 -1.34 -4.80 8.07
C ILE A 97 -2.02 -5.73 7.08
N ALA A 98 -1.97 -7.04 7.33
CA ALA A 98 -2.62 -8.04 6.47
C ALA A 98 -4.14 -7.84 6.43
N LEU A 99 -4.78 -7.52 7.55
CA LEU A 99 -6.21 -7.22 7.58
C LEU A 99 -6.55 -5.94 6.80
N VAL A 100 -5.76 -4.88 6.98
CA VAL A 100 -5.95 -3.60 6.26
C VAL A 100 -5.80 -3.80 4.76
N ASP A 101 -4.77 -4.53 4.32
CA ASP A 101 -4.59 -4.85 2.89
C ASP A 101 -5.74 -5.70 2.36
N LEU A 102 -6.16 -6.74 3.10
CA LEU A 102 -7.27 -7.60 2.69
C LEU A 102 -8.58 -6.81 2.50
N VAL A 103 -8.91 -5.92 3.43
CA VAL A 103 -10.09 -5.04 3.33
C VAL A 103 -9.94 -4.04 2.18
N GLY A 104 -8.73 -3.50 2.00
CA GLY A 104 -8.41 -2.56 0.92
C GLY A 104 -8.56 -3.15 -0.48
N LEU A 105 -8.48 -4.49 -0.64
CA LEU A 105 -8.72 -5.14 -1.93
C LEU A 105 -10.14 -4.93 -2.44
N ILE A 106 -11.12 -4.67 -1.55
CA ILE A 106 -12.52 -4.45 -1.94
C ILE A 106 -12.68 -3.18 -2.81
N PRO A 107 -12.30 -1.97 -2.34
CA PRO A 107 -12.36 -0.77 -3.18
C PRO A 107 -11.41 -0.86 -4.38
N LEU A 108 -10.26 -1.53 -4.25
CA LEU A 108 -9.33 -1.74 -5.37
C LEU A 108 -9.95 -2.59 -6.48
N ALA A 109 -10.60 -3.70 -6.15
CA ALA A 109 -11.23 -4.58 -7.14
C ALA A 109 -12.33 -3.85 -7.91
N TRP A 110 -13.16 -3.07 -7.19
CA TRP A 110 -14.22 -2.29 -7.83
C TRP A 110 -13.65 -1.16 -8.71
N ALA A 111 -12.73 -0.35 -8.18
CA ALA A 111 -12.13 0.75 -8.93
C ALA A 111 -11.33 0.24 -10.14
N GLY A 112 -10.54 -0.82 -9.93
CA GLY A 112 -9.72 -1.46 -10.94
C GLY A 112 -10.54 -2.07 -12.06
N TRP A 113 -11.60 -2.82 -11.75
CA TRP A 113 -12.50 -3.35 -12.78
C TRP A 113 -13.01 -2.26 -13.72
N HIS A 114 -13.52 -1.17 -13.16
CA HIS A 114 -14.00 -0.03 -13.94
C HIS A 114 -12.90 0.72 -14.69
N ALA A 115 -11.66 0.71 -14.20
CA ALA A 115 -10.52 1.32 -14.90
C ALA A 115 -10.19 0.57 -16.20
N PHE A 116 -10.41 -0.75 -16.25
CA PHE A 116 -10.17 -1.56 -17.45
C PHE A 116 -11.33 -1.56 -18.45
N GLN A 117 -12.51 -1.12 -18.03
CA GLN A 117 -13.69 -0.97 -18.90
C GLN A 117 -13.80 0.43 -19.53
N GLN A 118 -12.88 1.34 -19.18
CA GLN A 118 -12.71 2.68 -19.77
C GLN A 118 -11.71 2.64 -20.92
#